data_AF-A0A074W215-F1
#
_entry.id   AF-A0A074W215-F1
#
_cell.length_a   1.000
_cell.length_b   1.000
_cell.length_c   1.000
_cell.angle_alpha   90.00
_cell.angle_beta   90.00
_cell.angle_gamma   90.00
#
_symmetry.space_group_name_H-M   'P 1'
#
loop_
_entity.id
_entity.type
_entity.pdbx_description
1 polymer ?
#
loop_
_entity_poly.entity_id
_entity_poly.type
_entity_poly.pdbx_seq_one_letter_code
_entity_poly.pdbx_strand_id
1 'polypeptide(L)'
;MRRHTYGFTIIDLLITMAIIGILAAIAYPTYQNYVIKAREENVRADMSENISLLERYYSLNKTFNTYTDAQLTKKRSETFFTIRGAYKESSYTLTATPTEANSGETKNVVYNSVEGWSLCKKDTSKDKDDTSESKDDKYICEPF
;
A
#
# COMPACT_ATOMS: atom_id res chain seq x y z
N MET A 1 23.70 -45.32 -40.81
CA MET A 1 24.05 -44.45 -39.66
C MET A 1 22.83 -44.37 -38.74
N ARG A 2 22.77 -45.18 -37.67
CA ARG A 2 21.65 -45.10 -36.71
C ARG A 2 21.93 -43.97 -35.73
N ARG A 3 21.12 -42.90 -35.77
CA ARG A 3 21.16 -41.85 -34.76
C ARG A 3 20.58 -42.41 -33.46
N HIS A 4 21.38 -42.42 -32.41
CA HIS A 4 20.93 -42.72 -31.06
C HIS A 4 20.12 -41.52 -30.58
N THR A 5 18.80 -41.66 -30.52
CA THR A 5 17.93 -40.68 -29.86
C THR A 5 18.15 -40.81 -28.36
N TYR A 6 18.87 -39.86 -27.77
CA TYR A 6 18.95 -39.69 -26.32
C TYR A 6 17.60 -39.14 -25.85
N GLY A 7 16.78 -40.00 -25.23
CA GLY A 7 15.52 -39.61 -24.62
C GLY A 7 15.73 -39.07 -23.21
N PHE A 8 14.94 -38.06 -22.83
CA PHE A 8 14.90 -37.52 -21.46
C PHE A 8 14.37 -38.59 -20.50
N THR A 9 15.01 -38.77 -19.34
CA THR A 9 14.54 -39.75 -18.35
C THR A 9 13.49 -39.11 -17.42
N ILE A 10 12.59 -39.94 -16.87
CA ILE A 10 11.60 -39.46 -15.88
C ILE A 10 12.30 -38.95 -14.62
N ILE A 11 13.46 -39.51 -14.27
CA ILE A 11 14.23 -39.06 -13.10
C ILE A 11 14.82 -37.66 -13.30
N ASP A 12 15.27 -37.31 -14.52
CA ASP A 12 15.72 -35.95 -14.83
C ASP A 12 14.58 -34.94 -14.66
N LEU A 13 13.37 -35.30 -15.08
CA LEU A 13 12.19 -34.44 -14.90
C LEU A 13 11.84 -34.26 -13.42
N LEU A 14 11.92 -35.33 -12.62
CA LEU A 14 11.61 -35.30 -11.19
C LEU A 14 12.58 -34.39 -10.43
N ILE A 15 13.88 -34.48 -10.71
CA ILE A 15 14.89 -33.61 -10.10
C ILE A 15 14.68 -32.15 -10.55
N THR A 16 14.38 -31.93 -11.84
CA THR A 16 14.12 -30.58 -12.37
C THR A 16 12.91 -29.93 -11.68
N MET A 17 11.80 -30.66 -11.51
CA MET A 17 10.63 -30.16 -10.79
C MET A 17 10.92 -29.89 -9.31
N ALA A 18 11.72 -30.73 -8.65
CA ALA A 18 12.12 -30.50 -7.26
C ALA A 18 12.89 -29.17 -7.10
N ILE A 19 13.82 -28.88 -8.02
CA ILE A 19 14.57 -27.62 -8.01
C ILE A 19 13.64 -26.42 -8.27
N ILE A 20 12.75 -26.50 -9.26
CA ILE A 20 11.79 -25.43 -9.56
C ILE A 20 10.87 -25.17 -8.36
N GLY A 21 10.43 -26.21 -7.66
CA GLY A 21 9.59 -26.06 -6.46
C GLY A 21 10.27 -25.25 -5.35
N ILE A 22 11.55 -25.52 -5.08
CA ILE A 22 12.34 -24.77 -4.09
C ILE A 22 12.50 -23.30 -4.49
N LEU A 23 12.81 -23.05 -5.77
CA LEU A 23 12.96 -21.68 -6.28
C LEU A 23 11.64 -20.90 -6.20
N ALA A 24 10.52 -21.53 -6.59
CA ALA A 24 9.20 -20.90 -6.56
C ALA A 24 8.78 -20.51 -5.14
N ALA A 25 9.09 -21.34 -4.14
CA ALA A 25 8.75 -21.07 -2.73
C ALA A 25 9.40 -19.79 -2.20
N ILE A 26 10.61 -19.44 -2.64
CA ILE A 26 11.32 -18.22 -2.23
C ILE A 26 10.93 -17.04 -3.14
N ALA A 27 10.86 -17.28 -4.44
CA ALA A 27 10.63 -16.23 -5.44
C ALA A 27 9.22 -15.62 -5.34
N TYR A 28 8.19 -16.45 -5.10
CA TYR A 28 6.81 -15.99 -5.09
C TYR A 28 6.50 -14.91 -4.02
N PRO A 29 6.75 -15.13 -2.71
CA PRO A 29 6.47 -14.11 -1.69
C PRO A 29 7.33 -12.85 -1.90
N THR A 30 8.56 -13.01 -2.37
CA THR A 30 9.47 -11.89 -2.65
C THR A 30 8.93 -11.01 -3.78
N TYR A 31 8.46 -11.62 -4.86
CA TYR A 31 7.87 -10.90 -5.98
C TYR A 31 6.59 -10.15 -5.57
N GLN A 32 5.72 -10.78 -4.78
CA GLN A 32 4.50 -10.11 -4.28
C GLN A 32 4.84 -8.87 -3.45
N ASN A 33 5.79 -8.97 -2.53
CA ASN A 33 6.25 -7.83 -1.73
C ASN A 33 6.86 -6.71 -2.58
N TYR A 34 7.59 -7.06 -3.65
CA TYR A 34 8.14 -6.07 -4.58
C TYR A 34 7.05 -5.29 -5.31
N VAL A 35 6.03 -6.00 -5.83
CA VAL A 35 4.89 -5.37 -6.52
C VAL A 35 4.10 -4.46 -5.57
N ILE A 36 3.91 -4.90 -4.32
CA ILE A 36 3.24 -4.10 -3.28
C ILE A 36 4.00 -2.79 -3.04
N LYS A 37 5.32 -2.86 -2.79
CA LYS A 37 6.16 -1.67 -2.60
C LYS A 37 6.13 -0.73 -3.80
N ALA A 38 6.13 -1.27 -5.02
CA ALA A 38 6.02 -0.45 -6.22
C ALA A 38 4.68 0.32 -6.27
N ARG A 39 3.58 -0.32 -5.84
CA ARG A 39 2.27 0.35 -5.74
C ARG A 39 2.24 1.40 -4.63
N GLU A 40 2.89 1.14 -3.49
CA GLU A 40 3.04 2.12 -2.41
C GLU A 40 3.77 3.39 -2.92
N GLU A 41 4.85 3.23 -3.67
CA GLU A 41 5.58 4.37 -4.26
C GLU A 41 4.73 5.12 -5.31
N ASN A 42 3.96 4.40 -6.13
CA ASN A 42 3.05 5.03 -7.09
C ASN A 42 1.99 5.89 -6.39
N VAL A 43 1.38 5.39 -5.31
CA VAL A 43 0.37 6.18 -4.57
C VAL A 43 1.00 7.36 -3.83
N ARG A 44 2.25 7.25 -3.36
CA ARG A 44 2.99 8.39 -2.80
C ARG A 44 3.20 9.49 -3.85
N ALA A 45 3.52 9.12 -5.09
CA ALA A 45 3.64 10.07 -6.18
C ALA A 45 2.30 10.78 -6.47
N ASP A 46 1.20 10.03 -6.56
CA ASP A 46 -0.15 10.61 -6.74
C ASP A 46 -0.55 11.51 -5.56
N MET A 47 -0.25 11.11 -4.32
CA MET A 47 -0.50 11.92 -3.13
C MET A 47 0.37 13.17 -3.07
N SER A 48 1.59 13.15 -3.60
CA SER A 48 2.47 14.33 -3.66
C SER A 48 1.90 15.45 -4.53
N GLU A 49 1.11 15.11 -5.54
CA GLU A 49 0.34 16.08 -6.33
C GLU A 49 -0.73 16.76 -5.47
N ASN A 50 -1.52 15.98 -4.73
CA ASN A 50 -2.52 16.53 -3.79
C ASN A 50 -1.88 17.37 -2.68
N ILE A 51 -0.74 16.94 -2.14
CA ILE A 51 0.04 17.69 -1.14
C ILE A 51 0.38 19.07 -1.69
N SER A 52 0.92 19.14 -2.91
CA SER A 52 1.25 20.42 -3.55
C SER A 52 0.02 21.33 -3.71
N LEU A 53 -1.15 20.76 -4.03
CA LEU A 53 -2.40 21.51 -4.11
C LEU A 53 -2.89 22.00 -2.74
N LEU A 54 -2.70 21.20 -1.69
CA LEU A 54 -3.03 21.57 -0.32
C LEU A 54 -2.13 22.70 0.17
N GLU A 55 -0.83 22.65 -0.07
CA GLU A 55 0.09 23.74 0.29
C GLU A 55 -0.29 25.06 -0.40
N ARG A 56 -0.68 24.98 -1.68
CA ARG A 56 -1.22 26.14 -2.41
C ARG A 56 -2.54 26.63 -1.80
N TYR A 57 -3.44 25.72 -1.44
CA TYR A 57 -4.72 26.07 -0.84
C TYR A 57 -4.53 26.79 0.50
N TYR A 58 -3.65 26.30 1.36
CA TYR A 58 -3.32 26.93 2.63
C TYR A 58 -2.69 28.29 2.44
N SER A 59 -1.82 28.45 1.44
CA SER A 59 -1.20 29.73 1.13
C SER A 59 -2.22 30.84 0.85
N LEU A 60 -3.34 30.49 0.22
CA LEU A 60 -4.44 31.40 -0.16
C LEU A 60 -5.47 31.60 0.96
N ASN A 61 -5.89 30.52 1.63
CA ASN A 61 -7.02 30.54 2.56
C ASN A 61 -6.58 30.58 4.04
N LYS A 62 -5.32 30.26 4.34
CA LYS A 62 -4.75 30.14 5.70
C LYS A 62 -5.45 29.12 6.59
N THR A 63 -6.31 28.27 6.03
CA THR A 63 -7.00 27.19 6.73
C THR A 63 -7.29 26.02 5.79
N PHE A 64 -7.44 24.79 6.31
CA PHE A 64 -7.99 23.66 5.56
C PHE A 64 -9.42 23.28 5.96
N ASN A 65 -10.07 23.98 6.91
CA ASN A 65 -11.39 23.60 7.42
C ASN A 65 -12.48 23.49 6.34
N THR A 66 -12.33 24.25 5.25
CA THR A 66 -13.26 24.25 4.11
C THR A 66 -12.78 23.39 2.94
N TYR A 67 -11.60 22.77 3.04
CA TYR A 67 -11.12 21.84 2.04
C TYR A 67 -11.82 20.49 2.19
N THR A 68 -12.19 19.87 1.09
CA THR A 68 -12.86 18.57 1.08
C THR A 68 -12.26 17.64 0.04
N ASP A 69 -12.49 16.35 0.19
CA ASP A 69 -12.10 15.32 -0.79
C ASP A 69 -12.71 15.55 -2.19
N ALA A 70 -13.69 16.44 -2.32
CA ALA A 70 -14.20 16.86 -3.63
C ALA A 70 -13.09 17.54 -4.48
N GLN A 71 -12.17 18.26 -3.83
CA GLN A 71 -11.14 19.09 -4.45
C GLN A 71 -9.82 18.36 -4.73
N LEU A 72 -9.65 17.13 -4.22
CA LEU A 72 -8.50 16.29 -4.57
C LEU A 72 -8.52 15.96 -6.06
N THR A 73 -7.38 16.12 -6.74
CA THR A 73 -7.22 15.71 -8.15
C THR A 73 -6.97 14.20 -8.25
N LYS A 74 -6.25 13.64 -7.28
CA LYS A 74 -5.96 12.20 -7.19
C LYS A 74 -6.72 11.57 -6.01
N LYS A 75 -7.88 10.98 -6.29
CA LYS A 75 -8.68 10.25 -5.27
C LYS A 75 -8.41 8.76 -5.27
N ARG A 76 -7.69 8.27 -6.28
CA ARG A 76 -7.28 6.89 -6.43
C ARG A 76 -5.91 6.86 -7.08
N SER A 77 -5.11 5.88 -6.68
CA SER A 77 -3.91 5.49 -7.41
C SER A 77 -4.24 4.18 -8.13
N GLU A 78 -4.42 4.31 -9.45
CA GLU A 78 -4.94 3.26 -10.32
C GLU A 78 -6.23 2.62 -9.75
N THR A 79 -6.25 1.29 -9.62
CA THR A 79 -7.32 0.54 -8.96
C THR A 79 -6.92 0.07 -7.56
N PHE A 80 -5.67 0.30 -7.12
CA PHE A 80 -5.08 -0.36 -5.95
C PHE A 80 -5.28 0.39 -4.64
N PHE A 81 -5.37 1.73 -4.68
CA PHE A 81 -5.57 2.55 -3.48
C PHE A 81 -6.67 3.60 -3.69
N THR A 82 -7.43 3.88 -2.63
CA THR A 82 -8.29 5.05 -2.53
C THR A 82 -7.68 6.06 -1.57
N ILE A 83 -7.57 7.31 -2.00
CA ILE A 83 -7.00 8.42 -1.22
C ILE A 83 -8.15 9.25 -0.65
N ARG A 84 -8.09 9.50 0.66
CA ARG A 84 -9.01 10.39 1.39
C ARG A 84 -8.24 11.32 2.29
N GLY A 85 -8.82 12.47 2.59
CA GLY A 85 -8.22 13.45 3.49
C GLY A 85 -9.04 13.71 4.73
N ALA A 86 -8.33 13.96 5.83
CA ALA A 86 -8.87 14.58 7.03
C ALA A 86 -8.21 15.95 7.18
N TYR A 87 -9.02 17.01 7.22
CA TYR A 87 -8.53 18.39 7.20
C TYR A 87 -8.90 19.08 8.51
N LYS A 88 -7.95 19.80 9.10
CA LYS A 88 -8.11 20.66 10.27
C LYS A 88 -7.64 22.07 9.92
N GLU A 89 -7.69 22.99 10.86
CA GLU A 89 -7.38 24.39 10.57
C GLU A 89 -5.99 24.58 9.97
N SER A 90 -4.94 24.01 10.57
CA SER A 90 -3.55 24.19 10.13
C SER A 90 -2.83 22.88 9.80
N SER A 91 -3.55 21.77 9.69
CA SER A 91 -2.95 20.46 9.42
C SER A 91 -3.90 19.60 8.60
N TYR A 92 -3.35 18.65 7.87
CA TYR A 92 -4.13 17.63 7.18
C TYR A 92 -3.44 16.28 7.24
N THR A 93 -4.24 15.24 7.02
CA THR A 93 -3.78 13.87 6.85
C THR A 93 -4.39 13.32 5.59
N LEU A 94 -3.56 12.88 4.65
CA LEU A 94 -4.00 12.07 3.50
C LEU A 94 -3.75 10.60 3.81
N THR A 95 -4.76 9.78 3.59
CA THR A 95 -4.72 8.33 3.82
C THR A 95 -5.07 7.62 2.52
N ALA A 96 -4.13 6.81 2.01
CA ALA A 96 -4.36 5.86 0.95
C ALA A 96 -4.66 4.48 1.54
N THR A 97 -5.88 4.00 1.34
CA THR A 97 -6.34 2.69 1.80
C THR A 97 -6.34 1.70 0.64
N PRO A 98 -5.75 0.50 0.79
CA PRO A 98 -5.74 -0.51 -0.26
C PRO A 98 -7.18 -0.94 -0.57
N THR A 99 -7.44 -1.20 -1.85
CA THR A 99 -8.73 -1.74 -2.32
C THR A 99 -8.69 -3.26 -2.34
N GLU A 100 -9.82 -3.89 -2.66
CA GLU A 100 -9.89 -5.33 -2.91
C GLU A 100 -8.95 -5.80 -4.04
N ALA A 101 -8.65 -4.93 -5.01
CA ALA A 101 -7.69 -5.24 -6.09
C ALA A 101 -6.23 -5.29 -5.60
N ASN A 102 -5.96 -4.82 -4.37
CA ASN A 102 -4.68 -4.87 -3.69
C ASN A 102 -4.77 -5.69 -2.39
N SER A 103 -5.53 -6.78 -2.38
CA SER A 103 -5.83 -7.59 -1.18
C SER A 103 -4.61 -8.21 -0.47
N GLY A 104 -3.43 -8.22 -1.10
CA GLY A 104 -2.17 -8.59 -0.45
C GLY A 104 -1.57 -7.50 0.44
N GLU A 105 -2.04 -6.25 0.29
CA GLU A 105 -1.64 -5.12 1.13
C GLU A 105 -2.70 -4.86 2.20
N THR A 106 -2.26 -4.70 3.44
CA THR A 106 -3.10 -4.44 4.61
C THR A 106 -2.77 -3.11 5.29
N LYS A 107 -1.68 -2.47 4.87
CA LYS A 107 -1.20 -1.19 5.37
C LYS A 107 -1.77 -0.04 4.55
N ASN A 108 -2.13 1.01 5.25
CA ASN A 108 -2.44 2.30 4.66
C ASN A 108 -1.15 3.10 4.48
N VAL A 109 -1.01 3.76 3.34
CA VAL A 109 0.02 4.79 3.15
C VAL A 109 -0.55 6.12 3.63
N VAL A 110 0.08 6.73 4.63
CA VAL A 110 -0.42 7.92 5.29
C VAL A 110 0.60 9.04 5.17
N TYR A 111 0.13 10.23 4.82
CA TYR A 111 0.90 11.46 4.91
C TYR A 111 0.23 12.42 5.89
N ASN A 112 0.95 12.81 6.92
CA ASN A 112 0.56 13.84 7.86
C ASN A 112 1.39 15.10 7.56
N SER A 113 0.74 16.27 7.45
CA SER A 113 1.44 17.53 7.15
C SER A 113 2.47 17.96 8.21
N VAL A 114 2.43 17.36 9.41
CA VAL A 114 3.35 17.62 10.52
C VAL A 114 4.38 16.49 10.68
N GLU A 115 3.93 15.25 10.64
CA GLU A 115 4.76 14.06 10.95
C GLU A 115 5.38 13.41 9.71
N GLY A 116 4.92 13.75 8.51
CA GLY A 116 5.41 13.21 7.25
C GLY A 116 4.77 11.86 6.88
N TRP A 117 5.53 11.03 6.17
CA TRP A 117 5.09 9.75 5.64
C TRP A 117 5.14 8.64 6.68
N SER A 118 4.09 7.81 6.71
CA SER A 118 4.03 6.62 7.55
C SER A 118 3.24 5.50 6.89
N LEU A 119 3.56 4.27 7.29
CA LEU A 119 2.80 3.07 6.93
C LEU A 119 2.03 2.59 8.15
N CYS A 120 0.71 2.60 8.06
CA CYS A 120 -0.19 2.32 9.18
C CYS A 120 -0.95 1.01 8.96
N LYS A 121 -0.80 0.06 9.90
CA LYS A 121 -1.59 -1.19 9.94
C LYS A 121 -2.60 -1.12 11.09
N LYS A 122 -3.76 -1.78 10.95
CA LYS A 122 -4.72 -1.88 12.04
C LYS A 122 -4.10 -2.64 13.22
N ASP A 123 -4.25 -2.14 14.45
CA ASP A 123 -3.77 -2.77 15.67
C ASP A 123 -4.71 -3.91 16.08
N THR A 124 -4.44 -5.11 15.57
CA THR A 124 -5.22 -6.32 15.90
C THR A 124 -4.97 -6.82 17.34
N SER A 125 -4.07 -6.20 18.12
CA SER A 125 -3.79 -6.61 19.50
C SER A 125 -4.85 -6.14 20.50
N LYS A 126 -5.69 -5.16 20.12
CA LYS A 126 -6.74 -4.60 20.98
C LYS A 126 -8.15 -5.15 20.73
N ASP A 127 -8.33 -6.05 19.76
CA ASP A 127 -9.64 -6.63 19.40
C ASP A 127 -10.19 -7.64 20.43
N LYS A 128 -9.65 -7.70 21.66
CA LYS A 128 -10.02 -8.72 22.67
C LYS A 128 -10.70 -8.19 23.93
N ASP A 129 -11.07 -6.92 24.01
CA ASP A 129 -11.85 -6.44 25.16
C ASP A 129 -12.97 -5.50 24.73
N ASP A 130 -14.12 -5.70 25.36
CA ASP A 130 -15.45 -5.24 24.99
C ASP A 130 -15.66 -3.71 25.01
N THR A 131 -16.79 -3.31 24.43
CA THR A 131 -17.58 -2.09 24.74
C THR A 131 -17.08 -0.71 24.28
N SER A 132 -17.77 -0.22 23.23
CA SER A 132 -18.19 1.17 22.99
C SER A 132 -17.44 2.31 23.70
N GLU A 133 -16.32 2.78 23.12
CA GLU A 133 -15.90 4.18 23.28
C GLU A 133 -14.94 4.60 22.14
N SER A 134 -15.28 5.71 21.47
CA SER A 134 -14.58 6.43 20.39
C SER A 134 -13.95 5.60 19.24
N LYS A 135 -14.43 5.83 18.01
CA LYS A 135 -13.90 5.30 16.75
C LYS A 135 -12.54 5.89 16.38
N ASP A 136 -11.54 5.69 17.23
CA ASP A 136 -10.14 5.81 16.84
C ASP A 136 -9.65 4.38 16.64
N ASP A 137 -9.98 3.79 15.49
CA ASP A 137 -9.38 2.53 15.03
C ASP A 137 -7.87 2.64 15.27
N LYS A 138 -7.35 1.92 16.27
CA LYS A 138 -5.97 2.10 16.68
C LYS A 138 -5.09 1.57 15.56
N TYR A 139 -4.40 2.45 14.85
CA TYR A 139 -3.42 2.06 13.85
C TYR A 139 -2.03 2.05 14.50
N ILE A 140 -1.23 1.04 14.20
CA ILE A 140 0.21 1.06 14.46
C ILE A 140 0.87 1.61 13.21
N CYS A 141 1.45 2.78 13.32
CA CYS A 141 2.14 3.47 12.24
C CYS A 141 3.65 3.38 12.43
N GLU A 142 4.34 2.92 11.39
CA GLU A 142 5.79 2.93 11.30
C GLU A 142 6.19 4.08 10.37
N PRO A 143 7.18 4.93 10.72
CA PRO A 143 7.70 5.89 9.78
C PRO A 143 8.25 5.13 8.57
N PHE A 144 8.09 5.72 7.39
CA PHE A 144 8.55 5.11 6.13
C PHE A 144 10.07 4.98 6.08
#